data_AF-A0A8J7QWH3-F1
#
_entry.id   AF-A0A8J7QWH3-F1
#
_cell.length_a   1.000
_cell.length_b   1.000
_cell.length_c   1.000
_cell.angle_alpha   90.00
_cell.angle_beta   90.00
_cell.angle_gamma   90.00
#
_symmetry.space_group_name_H-M   'P 1'
#
loop_
_entity.id
_entity.type
_entity.pdbx_description
1 polymer ?
#
loop_
_entity_poly.entity_id
_entity_poly.type
_entity_poly.pdbx_seq_one_letter_code
_entity_poly.pdbx_strand_id
1 'polypeptide(L)'
;MKSIRKCLSVTLTAIAASCFIASAQVPRLNTGVGPAIAGSYNPNELPERALDFLRDYYGSHYAQSCEKDYMTENYELTMTDGTEIEFDYQGKVMEIDAPDHSAISKEAVKNILPGKVYKKLTELGVEDKVEKIDREKRGFDIEFTDGSSLHELFITSEGKLLAQK
;
A
#
# COMPACT_ATOMS: atom_id res chain seq x y z
N MET A 1 -70.26 2.61 22.54
CA MET A 1 -70.96 3.85 22.92
C MET A 1 -70.99 3.95 24.44
N LYS A 2 -70.42 5.04 25.03
CA LYS A 2 -70.55 5.57 26.43
C LYS A 2 -70.26 4.56 27.58
N SER A 3 -69.52 4.87 28.65
CA SER A 3 -69.25 6.14 29.33
C SER A 3 -68.07 5.99 30.31
N ILE A 4 -67.32 7.08 30.47
CA ILE A 4 -66.25 7.35 31.43
C ILE A 4 -66.83 7.61 32.84
N ARG A 5 -66.13 7.17 33.90
CA ARG A 5 -66.09 7.77 35.26
C ARG A 5 -64.70 7.50 35.87
N LYS A 6 -63.74 8.44 35.79
CA LYS A 6 -63.30 9.38 36.85
C LYS A 6 -63.10 8.76 38.25
N CYS A 7 -61.84 8.54 38.62
CA CYS A 7 -61.38 8.65 40.01
C CYS A 7 -60.27 9.70 40.07
N LEU A 8 -60.59 10.80 40.74
CA LEU A 8 -59.69 11.85 41.20
C LEU A 8 -58.85 11.28 42.35
N SER A 9 -57.54 11.50 42.32
CA SER A 9 -56.76 11.61 43.55
C SER A 9 -55.64 12.61 43.30
N VAL A 10 -55.84 13.78 43.91
CA VAL A 10 -54.88 14.86 44.00
C VAL A 10 -53.86 14.45 45.06
N THR A 11 -52.59 14.33 44.69
CA THR A 11 -51.51 14.28 45.68
C THR A 11 -50.56 15.44 45.46
N LEU A 12 -50.39 16.13 46.58
CA LEU A 12 -49.70 17.38 46.84
C LEU A 12 -48.22 17.32 46.41
N THR A 13 -47.79 18.41 45.80
CA THR A 13 -46.42 18.75 45.42
C THR A 13 -45.45 18.74 46.59
N ALA A 14 -44.29 18.10 46.41
CA ALA A 14 -43.04 18.50 47.03
C ALA A 14 -42.02 18.70 45.90
N ILE A 15 -41.85 19.97 45.47
CA ILE A 15 -40.79 20.37 44.53
C ILE A 15 -39.50 20.38 45.34
N ALA A 16 -38.79 19.25 45.33
CA ALA A 16 -37.39 19.25 45.69
C ALA A 16 -36.64 19.92 44.52
N ALA A 17 -36.18 21.16 44.76
CA ALA A 17 -35.28 21.86 43.86
C ALA A 17 -33.91 21.16 43.89
N SER A 18 -33.79 20.05 43.17
CA SER A 18 -32.50 19.51 42.79
C SER A 18 -32.00 20.36 41.61
N CYS A 19 -31.06 21.26 41.88
CA CYS A 19 -30.20 21.82 40.86
C CYS A 19 -29.54 20.65 40.11
N PHE A 20 -30.12 20.24 38.98
CA PHE A 20 -29.35 19.58 37.95
C PHE A 20 -28.45 20.67 37.39
N ILE A 21 -27.24 20.78 37.93
CA ILE A 21 -26.14 21.31 37.13
C ILE A 21 -26.07 20.34 35.97
N ALA A 22 -26.59 20.75 34.81
CA ALA A 22 -26.21 20.16 33.55
C ALA A 22 -24.69 20.30 33.53
N SER A 23 -23.98 19.23 33.89
CA SER A 23 -22.58 19.11 33.55
C SER A 23 -22.58 19.21 32.03
N ALA A 24 -22.18 20.37 31.52
CA ALA A 24 -21.79 20.49 30.13
C ALA A 24 -20.72 19.42 29.97
N GLN A 25 -21.09 18.30 29.35
CA GLN A 25 -20.13 17.32 28.89
C GLN A 25 -19.27 18.09 27.91
N VAL A 26 -18.10 18.53 28.38
CA VAL A 26 -17.06 19.07 27.51
C VAL A 26 -16.86 17.98 26.47
N PRO A 27 -17.10 18.25 25.18
CA PRO A 27 -16.86 17.23 24.16
C PRO A 27 -15.41 16.79 24.34
N ARG A 28 -15.24 15.50 24.67
CA ARG A 28 -13.90 14.93 24.74
C ARG A 28 -13.40 14.93 23.30
N LEU A 29 -12.58 15.92 22.97
CA LEU A 29 -11.77 15.86 21.76
C LEU A 29 -10.98 14.56 21.85
N ASN A 30 -11.23 13.65 20.93
CA ASN A 30 -10.46 12.43 20.76
C ASN A 30 -9.00 12.86 20.50
N THR A 31 -8.14 12.80 21.50
CA THR A 31 -6.74 13.28 21.45
C THR A 31 -5.82 12.31 20.68
N GLY A 32 -6.32 11.70 19.61
CA GLY A 32 -5.65 10.60 18.92
C GLY A 32 -5.71 10.64 17.40
N VAL A 33 -6.05 11.78 16.78
CA VAL A 33 -6.02 11.95 15.33
C VAL A 33 -4.84 12.86 14.98
N GLY A 34 -3.65 12.27 14.82
CA GLY A 34 -2.56 12.91 14.07
C GLY A 34 -2.88 12.87 12.57
N PRO A 35 -2.16 13.61 11.71
CA PRO A 35 -2.31 13.42 10.27
C PRO A 35 -2.02 11.95 9.92
N ALA A 36 -2.92 11.31 9.18
CA ALA A 36 -2.65 10.00 8.61
C ALA A 36 -1.54 10.17 7.56
N ILE A 37 -0.43 9.46 7.75
CA ILE A 37 0.73 9.51 6.83
C ILE A 37 0.45 8.66 5.59
N ALA A 38 -0.28 7.55 5.75
CA ALA A 38 -0.76 6.73 4.65
C ALA A 38 -2.25 6.40 4.80
N GLY A 39 -2.90 6.02 3.71
CA GLY A 39 -4.28 5.55 3.74
C GLY A 39 -4.71 4.86 2.46
N SER A 40 -5.80 4.10 2.54
CA SER A 40 -6.38 3.38 1.40
C SER A 40 -6.64 4.32 0.22
N TYR A 41 -6.32 3.84 -0.97
CA TYR A 41 -6.39 4.59 -2.23
C TYR A 41 -7.12 3.78 -3.30
N ASN A 42 -7.74 4.48 -4.26
CA ASN A 42 -8.41 3.83 -5.38
C ASN A 42 -7.36 3.48 -6.45
N PRO A 43 -7.10 2.20 -6.75
CA PRO A 43 -6.06 1.81 -7.72
C PRO A 43 -6.35 2.31 -9.14
N ASN A 44 -7.60 2.69 -9.45
CA ASN A 44 -7.95 3.28 -10.75
C ASN A 44 -7.56 4.76 -10.87
N GLU A 45 -7.11 5.39 -9.79
CA GLU A 45 -6.64 6.78 -9.75
C GLU A 45 -5.11 6.89 -9.74
N LEU A 46 -4.41 5.75 -9.88
CA LEU A 46 -2.95 5.74 -10.04
C LEU A 46 -2.51 6.55 -11.27
N PRO A 47 -1.26 7.06 -11.28
CA PRO A 47 -0.70 7.69 -12.46
C PRO A 47 -0.79 6.77 -13.70
N GLU A 48 -1.03 7.33 -14.88
CA GLU A 48 -1.23 6.59 -16.15
C GLU A 48 -0.10 5.57 -16.41
N ARG A 49 1.14 5.94 -16.07
CA ARG A 49 2.31 5.06 -16.19
C ARG A 49 2.18 3.77 -15.34
N ALA A 50 1.67 3.87 -14.12
CA ALA A 50 1.45 2.71 -13.26
C ALA A 50 0.29 1.86 -13.78
N LEU A 51 -0.80 2.49 -14.21
CA LEU A 51 -1.94 1.80 -14.82
C LEU A 51 -1.52 1.00 -16.07
N ASP A 52 -0.67 1.58 -16.91
CA ASP A 52 -0.09 0.91 -18.09
C ASP A 52 0.78 -0.29 -17.68
N PHE A 53 1.67 -0.11 -16.71
CA PHE A 53 2.50 -1.19 -16.19
C PHE A 53 1.66 -2.37 -15.66
N LEU A 54 0.67 -2.07 -14.81
CA LEU A 54 -0.21 -3.09 -14.23
C LEU A 54 -0.99 -3.82 -15.33
N ARG A 55 -1.56 -3.10 -16.30
CA ARG A 55 -2.28 -3.71 -17.42
C ARG A 55 -1.39 -4.64 -18.24
N ASP A 56 -0.17 -4.23 -18.52
CA ASP A 56 0.73 -4.96 -19.42
C ASP A 56 1.30 -6.24 -18.79
N TYR A 57 1.55 -6.25 -17.48
CA TYR A 57 2.21 -7.39 -16.80
C TYR A 57 1.34 -8.16 -15.81
N TYR A 58 0.32 -7.52 -15.24
CA TYR A 58 -0.54 -8.08 -14.20
C TYR A 58 -2.03 -8.10 -14.59
N GLY A 59 -2.40 -7.51 -15.74
CA GLY A 59 -3.77 -7.44 -16.23
C GLY A 59 -4.62 -6.32 -15.58
N SER A 60 -5.86 -6.18 -16.04
CA SER A 60 -6.77 -5.14 -15.54
C SER A 60 -7.43 -5.56 -14.23
N HIS A 61 -7.09 -4.88 -13.12
CA HIS A 61 -7.74 -4.93 -11.80
C HIS A 61 -7.50 -6.19 -10.96
N TYR A 62 -6.25 -6.39 -10.56
CA TYR A 62 -5.84 -7.43 -9.62
C TYR A 62 -5.23 -6.87 -8.33
N ALA A 63 -5.46 -5.60 -7.96
CA ALA A 63 -5.01 -5.10 -6.67
C ALA A 63 -5.96 -5.57 -5.56
N GLN A 64 -5.44 -6.36 -4.61
CA GLN A 64 -6.13 -6.72 -3.37
C GLN A 64 -6.22 -5.53 -2.42
N SER A 65 -5.14 -4.73 -2.34
CA SER A 65 -5.06 -3.50 -1.57
C SER A 65 -4.33 -2.43 -2.40
N CYS A 66 -4.61 -1.18 -2.08
CA CYS A 66 -3.86 -0.04 -2.57
C CYS A 66 -3.86 1.02 -1.47
N GLU A 67 -2.67 1.50 -1.12
CA GLU A 67 -2.46 2.58 -0.17
C GLU A 67 -1.63 3.68 -0.80
N LYS A 68 -1.83 4.90 -0.32
CA LYS A 68 -1.03 6.06 -0.68
C LYS A 68 -0.36 6.62 0.57
N ASP A 69 0.95 6.76 0.54
CA ASP A 69 1.70 7.56 1.51
C ASP A 69 1.66 9.03 1.05
N TYR A 70 1.09 9.90 1.87
CA TYR A 70 0.91 11.33 1.59
C TYR A 70 2.13 12.19 1.96
N MET A 71 3.15 11.60 2.60
CA MET A 71 4.44 12.27 2.87
C MET A 71 5.43 12.04 1.73
N THR A 72 5.49 10.83 1.18
CA THR A 72 6.36 10.49 0.03
C THR A 72 5.65 10.62 -1.32
N GLU A 73 4.31 10.63 -1.32
CA GLU A 73 3.45 10.54 -2.50
C GLU A 73 3.61 9.20 -3.25
N ASN A 74 4.08 8.16 -2.57
CA ASN A 74 4.20 6.82 -3.13
C ASN A 74 2.87 6.05 -3.01
N TYR A 75 2.74 5.04 -3.86
CA TYR A 75 1.59 4.14 -3.90
C TYR A 75 2.06 2.71 -3.67
N GLU A 76 1.48 2.03 -2.71
CA GLU A 76 1.78 0.64 -2.38
C GLU A 76 0.59 -0.24 -2.76
N LEU A 77 0.84 -1.33 -3.48
CA LEU A 77 -0.17 -2.28 -3.92
C LEU A 77 0.23 -3.68 -3.50
N THR A 78 -0.73 -4.43 -2.96
CA THR A 78 -0.67 -5.90 -2.94
C THR A 78 -1.58 -6.43 -4.02
N MET A 79 -1.04 -7.22 -4.94
CA MET A 79 -1.77 -7.85 -6.02
C MET A 79 -2.45 -9.14 -5.54
N THR A 80 -3.46 -9.63 -6.26
CA THR A 80 -4.23 -10.83 -5.88
C THR A 80 -3.42 -12.11 -5.98
N ASP A 81 -2.35 -12.12 -6.77
CA ASP A 81 -1.40 -13.23 -6.83
C ASP A 81 -0.37 -13.18 -5.68
N GLY A 82 -0.37 -12.11 -4.88
CA GLY A 82 0.54 -11.87 -3.78
C GLY A 82 1.71 -10.95 -4.11
N THR A 83 1.87 -10.50 -5.36
CA THR A 83 2.94 -9.57 -5.74
C THR A 83 2.76 -8.24 -5.01
N GLU A 84 3.83 -7.72 -4.41
CA GLU A 84 3.85 -6.39 -3.80
C GLU A 84 4.55 -5.41 -4.74
N ILE A 85 3.97 -4.22 -4.94
CA ILE A 85 4.50 -3.22 -5.87
C ILE A 85 4.40 -1.83 -5.23
N GLU A 86 5.52 -1.13 -5.14
CA GLU A 86 5.57 0.28 -4.79
C GLU A 86 5.83 1.13 -6.05
N PHE A 87 4.97 2.12 -6.31
CA PHE A 87 5.19 3.14 -7.32
C PHE A 87 5.54 4.48 -6.68
N ASP A 88 6.44 5.24 -7.31
CA ASP A 88 6.61 6.66 -6.98
C ASP A 88 5.40 7.50 -7.43
N TYR A 89 5.41 8.77 -7.04
CA TYR A 89 4.37 9.75 -7.40
C TYR A 89 4.13 9.90 -8.92
N GLN A 90 5.05 9.45 -9.77
CA GLN A 90 4.94 9.48 -11.24
C GLN A 90 4.47 8.14 -11.84
N GLY A 91 4.24 7.12 -11.01
CA GLY A 91 3.86 5.78 -11.43
C GLY A 91 5.04 4.93 -11.93
N LYS A 92 6.27 5.24 -11.51
CA LYS A 92 7.42 4.39 -11.80
C LYS A 92 7.63 3.40 -10.65
N VAL A 93 7.88 2.13 -10.98
CA VAL A 93 8.22 1.10 -9.99
C VAL A 93 9.46 1.54 -9.20
N MET A 94 9.29 1.62 -7.88
CA MET A 94 10.33 1.82 -6.89
C MET A 94 10.76 0.47 -6.34
N GLU A 95 9.80 -0.34 -5.94
CA GLU A 95 10.00 -1.69 -5.44
C GLU A 95 8.99 -2.63 -6.08
N ILE A 96 9.41 -3.86 -6.35
CA ILE A 96 8.52 -4.95 -6.71
C ILE A 96 9.04 -6.26 -6.12
N ASP A 97 8.15 -7.01 -5.50
CA ASP A 97 8.45 -8.26 -4.83
C ASP A 97 7.46 -9.34 -5.28
N ALA A 98 7.98 -10.40 -5.87
CA ALA A 98 7.17 -11.54 -6.27
C ALA A 98 6.76 -12.35 -5.04
N PRO A 99 5.62 -13.07 -5.08
CA PRO A 99 5.28 -14.03 -4.04
C PRO A 99 6.40 -15.05 -3.80
N ASP A 100 6.50 -15.58 -2.58
CA ASP A 100 7.49 -16.60 -2.20
C ASP A 100 7.67 -17.69 -3.28
N HIS A 101 8.94 -17.98 -3.60
CA HIS A 101 9.32 -19.02 -4.56
C HIS A 101 8.81 -18.78 -5.99
N SER A 102 8.49 -17.53 -6.34
CA SER A 102 8.12 -17.13 -7.69
C SER A 102 9.03 -16.01 -8.19
N ALA A 103 8.98 -15.75 -9.50
CA ALA A 103 9.82 -14.75 -10.14
C ALA A 103 8.97 -13.75 -10.91
N ILE A 104 9.44 -12.51 -10.94
CA ILE A 104 8.90 -11.45 -11.77
C ILE A 104 9.11 -11.83 -13.24
N SER A 105 8.09 -11.60 -14.08
CA SER A 105 8.20 -11.88 -15.52
C SER A 105 9.39 -11.15 -16.15
N LYS A 106 10.11 -11.84 -17.04
CA LYS A 106 11.31 -11.32 -17.71
C LYS A 106 11.03 -10.00 -18.46
N GLU A 107 9.82 -9.87 -18.99
CA GLU A 107 9.34 -8.67 -19.67
C GLU A 107 9.16 -7.49 -18.69
N ALA A 108 8.59 -7.72 -17.51
CA ALA A 108 8.47 -6.71 -16.46
C ALA A 108 9.85 -6.31 -15.93
N VAL A 109 10.74 -7.27 -15.65
CA VAL A 109 12.14 -7.01 -15.24
C VAL A 109 12.84 -6.12 -16.26
N LYS A 110 12.67 -6.41 -17.56
CA LYS A 110 13.24 -5.61 -18.65
C LYS A 110 12.64 -4.19 -18.75
N ASN A 111 11.38 -4.03 -18.38
CA ASN A 111 10.70 -2.73 -18.39
C ASN A 111 11.17 -1.83 -17.22
N ILE A 112 11.35 -2.43 -16.05
CA ILE A 112 11.75 -1.74 -14.81
C ILE A 112 13.22 -1.31 -14.89
N LEU A 113 14.09 -2.24 -15.29
CA LEU A 113 15.54 -2.04 -15.22
C LEU A 113 16.11 -1.28 -16.43
N PRO A 114 17.11 -0.41 -16.25
CA PRO A 114 17.85 0.16 -17.36
C PRO A 114 18.49 -0.94 -18.21
N GLY A 115 18.56 -0.74 -19.53
CA GLY A 115 19.04 -1.77 -20.46
C GLY A 115 20.43 -2.33 -20.15
N LYS A 116 21.33 -1.53 -19.55
CA LYS A 116 22.66 -1.99 -19.10
C LYS A 116 22.57 -2.97 -17.91
N VAL A 117 21.66 -2.71 -16.97
CA VAL A 117 21.41 -3.57 -15.80
C VAL A 117 20.78 -4.88 -16.25
N TYR A 118 19.73 -4.80 -17.07
CA TYR A 118 19.09 -6.00 -17.63
C TYR A 118 20.07 -6.87 -18.43
N LYS A 119 20.91 -6.24 -19.27
CA LYS A 119 21.98 -6.95 -19.99
C LYS A 119 22.91 -7.70 -19.03
N LYS A 120 23.24 -7.08 -17.88
CA LYS A 120 24.10 -7.73 -16.89
C LYS A 120 23.45 -8.95 -16.27
N LEU A 121 22.14 -8.91 -16.00
CA LEU A 121 21.39 -10.09 -15.55
C LEU A 121 21.43 -11.22 -16.59
N THR A 122 21.26 -10.88 -17.88
CA THR A 122 21.35 -11.86 -18.97
C THR A 122 22.74 -12.47 -19.12
N GLU A 123 23.81 -11.67 -18.95
CA GLU A 123 25.19 -12.18 -18.95
C GLU A 123 25.48 -13.15 -17.78
N LEU A 124 24.74 -12.99 -16.68
CA LEU A 124 24.81 -13.86 -15.51
C LEU A 124 23.84 -15.06 -15.60
N GLY A 125 22.88 -15.06 -16.54
CA GLY A 125 21.88 -16.11 -16.70
C GLY A 125 20.89 -16.19 -15.54
N VAL A 126 20.51 -15.04 -14.98
CA VAL A 126 19.61 -14.93 -13.81
C VAL A 126 18.39 -14.05 -14.11
N GLU A 127 18.21 -13.61 -15.35
CA GLU A 127 17.14 -12.67 -15.71
C GLU A 127 15.72 -13.25 -15.62
N ASP A 128 15.59 -14.57 -15.53
CA ASP A 128 14.35 -15.32 -15.33
C ASP A 128 14.15 -15.79 -13.88
N LYS A 129 15.04 -15.37 -12.97
CA LYS A 129 15.04 -15.76 -11.55
C LYS A 129 14.89 -14.60 -10.59
N VAL A 130 14.54 -13.41 -11.09
CA VAL A 130 14.42 -12.21 -10.26
C VAL A 130 13.16 -12.31 -9.42
N GLU A 131 13.32 -12.30 -8.10
CA GLU A 131 12.23 -12.33 -7.12
C GLU A 131 11.86 -10.91 -6.69
N LYS A 132 12.88 -10.08 -6.39
CA LYS A 132 12.69 -8.70 -5.94
C LYS A 132 13.56 -7.73 -6.72
N ILE A 133 13.03 -6.53 -6.97
CA ILE A 133 13.81 -5.37 -7.44
C ILE A 133 13.48 -4.18 -6.54
N ASP A 134 14.49 -3.62 -5.88
CA ASP A 134 14.38 -2.38 -5.11
C ASP A 134 15.28 -1.29 -5.72
N ARG A 135 14.69 -0.14 -6.02
CA ARG A 135 15.38 1.03 -6.55
C ARG A 135 16.00 1.85 -5.43
N GLU A 136 17.29 1.62 -5.26
CA GLU A 136 18.12 2.34 -4.33
C GLU A 136 18.70 3.66 -4.84
N LYS A 137 19.15 4.52 -3.91
CA LYS A 137 19.78 5.82 -4.25
C LYS A 137 20.98 5.70 -5.20
N ARG A 138 21.69 4.57 -5.15
CA ARG A 138 22.92 4.32 -5.92
C ARG A 138 22.74 3.33 -7.07
N GLY A 139 21.53 2.81 -7.28
CA GLY A 139 21.29 1.77 -8.27
C GLY A 139 20.08 0.93 -7.95
N PHE A 140 20.29 -0.38 -7.95
CA PHE A 140 19.26 -1.39 -7.69
C PHE A 140 19.83 -2.43 -6.76
N ASP A 141 19.01 -2.84 -5.81
CA ASP A 141 19.12 -4.12 -5.13
C ASP A 141 18.21 -5.13 -5.85
N ILE A 142 18.71 -6.33 -6.08
CA ILE A 142 18.03 -7.36 -6.86
C ILE A 142 18.23 -8.69 -6.16
N GLU A 143 17.13 -9.25 -5.66
CA GLU A 143 17.10 -10.57 -5.04
C GLU A 143 16.59 -11.60 -6.04
N PHE A 144 17.07 -12.83 -5.91
CA PHE A 144 16.72 -13.93 -6.80
C PHE A 144 16.13 -15.10 -6.05
N THR A 145 15.25 -15.83 -6.72
CA THR A 145 14.59 -17.03 -6.21
C THR A 145 15.58 -18.05 -5.66
N ASP A 146 15.14 -18.78 -4.63
CA ASP A 146 15.83 -19.96 -4.13
C ASP A 146 16.22 -20.94 -5.26
N GLY A 147 17.50 -21.33 -5.31
CA GLY A 147 18.06 -22.18 -6.38
C GLY A 147 18.63 -21.41 -7.58
N SER A 148 18.61 -20.07 -7.54
CA SER A 148 19.51 -19.26 -8.34
C SER A 148 20.98 -19.50 -7.96
N SER A 149 21.90 -19.23 -8.89
CA SER A 149 23.34 -19.26 -8.61
C SER A 149 23.80 -18.05 -7.79
N LEU A 150 22.92 -17.05 -7.63
CA LEU A 150 23.14 -15.80 -6.91
C LEU A 150 21.94 -15.57 -6.02
N HIS A 151 22.17 -15.09 -4.80
CA HIS A 151 21.09 -14.70 -3.90
C HIS A 151 20.72 -13.23 -4.11
N GLU A 152 21.72 -12.37 -4.29
CA GLU A 152 21.54 -10.92 -4.20
C GLU A 152 22.57 -10.19 -5.06
N LEU A 153 22.15 -9.10 -5.71
CA LEU A 153 22.98 -8.29 -6.60
C LEU A 153 22.75 -6.80 -6.43
N PHE A 154 23.77 -6.10 -5.94
CA PHE A 154 23.78 -4.64 -5.91
C PHE A 154 24.47 -4.08 -7.15
N ILE A 155 23.74 -3.29 -7.94
CA ILE A 155 24.22 -2.80 -9.23
C ILE A 155 23.82 -1.35 -9.48
N THR A 156 24.74 -0.53 -9.99
CA THR A 156 24.41 0.85 -10.37
C THR A 156 23.52 0.90 -11.61
N SER A 157 22.82 2.03 -11.84
CA SER A 157 22.04 2.25 -13.05
C SER A 157 22.84 2.16 -14.36
N GLU A 158 24.17 2.28 -14.29
CA GLU A 158 25.09 2.12 -15.42
C GLU A 158 25.51 0.67 -15.66
N GLY A 159 25.00 -0.28 -14.87
CA GLY A 159 25.34 -1.70 -14.95
C GLY A 159 26.68 -2.06 -14.26
N LYS A 160 27.21 -1.18 -13.40
CA LYS A 160 28.43 -1.48 -12.63
C LYS A 160 28.06 -2.21 -11.34
N LEU A 161 28.63 -3.38 -11.12
CA LEU A 161 28.45 -4.14 -9.89
C LEU A 161 29.04 -3.38 -8.69
N LEU A 162 28.28 -3.33 -7.60
CA LEU A 162 28.69 -2.82 -6.30
C LEU A 162 28.97 -3.99 -5.34
N ALA A 163 28.11 -5.01 -5.35
CA ALA A 163 28.26 -6.24 -4.59
C ALA A 163 27.44 -7.38 -5.24
N GLN A 164 27.79 -8.61 -4.92
CA GLN A 164 27.14 -9.84 -5.39
C GLN A 164 27.34 -10.91 -4.31
N LYS A 165 26.29 -11.64 -3.96
CA LYS A 165 26.29 -12.64 -2.87
C LYS A 165 25.71 -13.97 -3.31
#